data_AF-A0A818L680-F1
#
_entry.id   AF-A0A818L680-F1
#
_cell.length_a   1.000
_cell.length_b   1.000
_cell.length_c   1.000
_cell.angle_alpha   90.00
_cell.angle_beta   90.00
_cell.angle_gamma   90.00
#
_symmetry.space_group_name_H-M   'P 1'
#
loop_
_entity.id
_entity.type
_entity.pdbx_description
1 polymer ?
#
loop_
_entity_poly.entity_id
_entity_poly.type
_entity_poly.pdbx_seq_one_letter_code
_entity_poly.pdbx_strand_id
1 'polypeptide(L)'
;MTRIIYILILIVICIINVRGKSCDILENMSCECHSSFNGDIEQLICNNYKNSMFKEIKLINETQQINRSFDSFHLIFYNHEFNVSSMYFNELSYLFPRTKQLNRGKKKFIIKIILSFPNFLQLHFEDYSFNQLFKRNFNYKTILTLELTSNGQITFSSKAFDQLIVDQMFLHTSSLEPYSFEEIFNNTNIGELTIEGSTLRSNETYRQNFNGKIRLAKFTKMVETISNEEFPPYPVRSMIIEAHEARKMNASTFINYRNLHGLHFIRPKFFFDNRTFDGFQYIISLEIIELDAETIKDYTFQHVSRIRYFTLGQNLRYLSEHSLNYLDYLKHFDASKIVLDQLYPSSRCVLARFIEKQHKLNPSIIISPPQAENCDCIYDFILTILNKKADQSYIDLCSENQQERCQLSQCNIIKNFRLPLIKNLTNEQIISSSNDDIINTTTSLYPIDNGIITTALHQLPSYVHRHPPGDHQSQIHNKYERIESSDRNTKDSYVSPLRVDNSNDPNAILSDDYEDYIDSTSTIDDIQPTINLYDEKRRRELKNETFKWISLSLVCITILCLLFVGTLVWCLTRRSLKRNYKAGFQPVQQNGSNV
;
A
#
# COMPACT_ATOMS: atom_id res chain seq x y z
N MET A 1 13.11 28.04 35.38
CA MET A 1 12.05 27.23 34.75
C MET A 1 11.34 27.96 33.61
N THR A 2 10.84 29.18 33.82
CA THR A 2 10.10 29.96 32.80
C THR A 2 10.86 30.15 31.48
N ARG A 3 12.18 30.42 31.50
CA ARG A 3 12.99 30.56 30.28
C ARG A 3 13.15 29.26 29.46
N ILE A 4 13.23 28.10 30.12
CA ILE A 4 13.40 26.81 29.43
C ILE A 4 12.08 26.37 28.79
N ILE A 5 10.96 26.53 29.51
CA ILE A 5 9.62 26.28 28.95
C ILE A 5 9.38 27.19 27.75
N TYR A 6 9.76 28.47 27.84
CA TYR A 6 9.63 29.40 26.73
C TYR A 6 10.45 28.99 25.50
N ILE A 7 11.70 28.54 25.68
CA ILE A 7 12.54 28.03 24.59
C ILE A 7 11.96 26.76 23.97
N LEU A 8 11.40 25.84 24.76
CA LEU A 8 10.77 24.61 24.25
C LEU A 8 9.48 24.90 23.49
N ILE A 9 8.66 25.81 23.99
CA ILE A 9 7.49 26.30 23.27
C ILE A 9 7.93 26.98 21.97
N LEU A 10 9.02 27.75 21.97
CA LEU A 10 9.58 28.35 20.75
C LEU A 10 10.09 27.31 19.74
N ILE A 11 10.76 26.24 20.20
CA ILE A 11 11.24 25.16 19.34
C ILE A 11 10.07 24.36 18.77
N VAL A 12 9.08 24.00 19.59
CA VAL A 12 7.86 23.32 19.13
C VAL A 12 7.08 24.23 18.17
N ILE A 13 6.94 25.52 18.48
CA ILE A 13 6.34 26.50 17.57
C ILE A 13 7.17 26.64 16.29
N CYS A 14 8.50 26.57 16.33
CA CYS A 14 9.37 26.62 15.14
C CYS A 14 9.30 25.34 14.31
N ILE A 15 9.18 24.17 14.93
CA ILE A 15 9.02 22.86 14.26
C ILE A 15 7.60 22.74 13.66
N ILE A 16 6.58 23.23 14.36
CA ILE A 16 5.21 23.32 13.82
C ILE A 16 5.14 24.43 12.75
N ASN A 17 5.94 25.48 12.85
CA ASN A 17 6.15 26.50 11.82
C ASN A 17 7.12 26.05 10.72
N VAL A 18 7.05 24.78 10.28
CA VAL A 18 7.26 24.49 8.85
C VAL A 18 6.17 25.27 8.12
N ARG A 19 6.46 26.55 7.93
CA ARG A 19 5.49 27.60 7.61
C ARG A 19 5.01 27.36 6.20
N GLY A 20 3.82 26.81 6.07
CA GLY A 20 2.95 27.13 4.94
C GLY A 20 2.92 28.64 4.81
N LYS A 21 3.58 29.17 3.79
CA LYS A 21 3.43 30.58 3.44
C LYS A 21 2.30 30.65 2.44
N SER A 22 1.33 31.53 2.69
CA SER A 22 0.36 31.89 1.65
C SER A 22 1.15 32.28 0.40
N CYS A 23 0.79 31.64 -0.71
CA CYS A 23 1.40 31.86 -2.00
C CYS A 23 0.29 31.84 -3.03
N ASP A 24 -0.26 33.00 -3.33
CA ASP A 24 -1.33 33.12 -4.31
C ASP A 24 -0.76 32.85 -5.71
N ILE A 25 -0.82 31.58 -6.10
CA ILE A 25 -0.30 31.04 -7.36
C ILE A 25 -1.43 30.86 -8.35
N LEU A 26 -2.51 30.24 -7.91
CA LEU A 26 -3.67 29.92 -8.73
C LEU A 26 -4.77 30.96 -8.52
N GLU A 27 -5.33 31.46 -9.62
CA GLU A 27 -6.46 32.39 -9.58
C GLU A 27 -7.63 31.73 -8.84
N ASN A 28 -8.33 32.53 -8.04
CA ASN A 28 -9.53 32.15 -7.30
C ASN A 28 -9.32 31.05 -6.23
N MET A 29 -8.14 30.46 -6.10
CA MET A 29 -7.81 29.50 -5.04
C MET A 29 -6.96 30.17 -3.94
N SER A 30 -7.18 29.75 -2.70
CA SER A 30 -6.29 30.07 -1.59
C SER A 30 -5.22 28.99 -1.50
N CYS A 31 -3.96 29.38 -1.67
CA CYS A 31 -2.84 28.47 -1.80
C CYS A 31 -1.80 28.67 -0.69
N GLU A 32 -1.26 27.56 -0.19
CA GLU A 32 -0.16 27.50 0.76
C GLU A 32 1.01 26.73 0.15
N CYS A 33 2.20 27.32 0.23
CA CYS A 33 3.44 26.72 -0.21
C CYS A 33 4.17 26.16 0.99
N HIS A 34 4.39 24.85 0.95
CA HIS A 34 5.13 24.10 1.95
C HIS A 34 6.48 23.71 1.37
N SER A 35 7.55 24.10 2.03
CA SER A 35 8.91 23.67 1.70
C SER A 35 9.38 22.72 2.79
N SER A 36 9.92 21.58 2.39
CA SER A 36 10.57 20.68 3.36
C SER A 36 11.70 21.42 4.09
N PHE A 37 12.05 20.96 5.30
CA PHE A 37 13.09 21.59 6.13
C PHE A 37 14.45 21.71 5.42
N ASN A 38 14.72 20.81 4.46
CA ASN A 38 15.94 20.82 3.65
C ASN A 38 15.79 21.57 2.31
N GLY A 39 14.59 22.03 1.97
CA GLY A 39 14.28 22.64 0.67
C GLY A 39 14.21 21.65 -0.51
N ASP A 40 14.29 20.34 -0.24
CA ASP A 40 14.37 19.29 -1.28
C ASP A 40 13.02 18.95 -1.93
N ILE A 41 11.91 19.29 -1.27
CA ILE A 41 10.54 19.05 -1.73
C ILE A 41 9.74 20.33 -1.56
N GLU A 42 9.16 20.80 -2.66
CA GLU A 42 8.17 21.89 -2.65
C GLU A 42 6.77 21.34 -2.92
N GLN A 43 5.83 21.64 -2.02
CA GLN A 43 4.43 21.25 -2.12
C GLN A 43 3.53 22.48 -2.18
N LEU A 44 2.60 22.48 -3.13
CA LEU A 44 1.55 23.48 -3.26
C LEU A 44 0.22 22.86 -2.83
N ILE A 45 -0.41 23.43 -1.80
CA ILE A 45 -1.75 23.02 -1.35
C ILE A 45 -2.70 24.18 -1.64
N CYS A 46 -3.72 23.96 -2.45
CA CYS A 46 -4.69 24.99 -2.80
C CYS A 46 -6.12 24.52 -2.56
N ASN A 47 -6.98 25.41 -2.07
CA ASN A 47 -8.41 25.18 -1.93
C ASN A 47 -9.22 26.32 -2.54
N ASN A 48 -10.44 26.03 -2.96
CA ASN A 48 -11.30 27.01 -3.64
C ASN A 48 -12.51 27.48 -2.82
N TYR A 49 -12.44 27.36 -1.48
CA TYR A 49 -13.58 27.57 -0.58
C TYR A 49 -14.33 28.91 -0.74
N LYS A 50 -13.67 29.95 -1.27
CA LYS A 50 -14.22 31.31 -1.37
C LYS A 50 -14.89 31.65 -2.70
N ASN A 51 -14.71 30.88 -3.77
CA ASN A 51 -15.23 31.23 -5.10
C ASN A 51 -16.06 30.10 -5.71
N SER A 52 -17.29 30.40 -6.13
CA SER A 52 -18.31 29.39 -6.46
C SER A 52 -18.37 28.98 -7.93
N MET A 53 -17.64 29.63 -8.85
CA MET A 53 -17.64 29.25 -10.26
C MET A 53 -16.23 29.20 -10.84
N PHE A 54 -15.78 27.99 -11.18
CA PHE A 54 -14.50 27.77 -11.84
C PHE A 54 -14.71 27.00 -13.14
N LYS A 55 -14.20 27.56 -14.23
CA LYS A 55 -14.13 26.87 -15.54
C LYS A 55 -12.73 26.31 -15.83
N GLU A 56 -11.69 26.87 -15.22
CA GLU A 56 -10.29 26.51 -15.48
C GLU A 56 -9.38 26.98 -14.34
N ILE A 57 -8.23 26.32 -14.16
CA ILE A 57 -7.15 26.78 -13.28
C ILE A 57 -6.26 27.75 -14.07
N LYS A 58 -6.08 28.97 -13.56
CA LYS A 58 -5.18 29.98 -14.14
C LYS A 58 -4.09 30.39 -13.15
N LEU A 59 -2.96 30.83 -13.67
CA LEU A 59 -1.88 31.41 -12.87
C LEU A 59 -2.11 32.91 -12.67
N ILE A 60 -1.98 33.43 -11.44
CA ILE A 60 -2.24 34.85 -11.12
C ILE A 60 -1.30 35.81 -11.85
N ASN A 61 -0.09 35.37 -12.21
CA ASN A 61 0.87 36.18 -12.96
C ASN A 61 1.92 35.30 -13.63
N GLU A 62 1.64 34.80 -14.84
CA GLU A 62 2.50 33.86 -15.58
C GLU A 62 3.99 34.26 -15.55
N THR A 63 4.28 35.55 -15.73
CA THR A 63 5.66 36.06 -15.82
C THR A 63 6.47 35.96 -14.51
N GLN A 64 5.82 36.05 -13.33
CA GLN A 64 6.51 35.99 -12.03
C GLN A 64 6.63 34.56 -11.49
N GLN A 65 5.81 33.62 -11.99
CA GLN A 65 5.71 32.28 -11.41
C GLN A 65 6.49 31.21 -12.17
N ILE A 66 7.00 31.52 -13.37
CA ILE A 66 7.89 30.64 -14.15
C ILE A 66 9.14 30.17 -13.36
N ASN A 67 9.56 30.91 -12.34
CA ASN A 67 10.75 30.59 -11.53
C ASN A 67 10.46 29.69 -10.32
N ARG A 68 9.20 29.40 -10.00
CA ARG A 68 8.86 28.46 -8.92
C ARG A 68 8.50 27.10 -9.50
N SER A 69 8.91 26.04 -8.81
CA SER A 69 8.64 24.68 -9.24
C SER A 69 8.25 23.80 -8.08
N PHE A 70 7.17 23.04 -8.22
CA PHE A 70 6.67 22.18 -7.15
C PHE A 70 6.79 20.72 -7.56
N ASP A 71 7.19 19.89 -6.61
CA ASP A 71 7.21 18.43 -6.75
C ASP A 71 5.84 17.83 -6.44
N SER A 72 4.99 18.55 -5.69
CA SER A 72 3.66 18.07 -5.35
C SER A 72 2.60 19.16 -5.37
N PHE A 73 1.43 18.82 -5.91
CA PHE A 73 0.24 19.65 -5.96
C PHE A 73 -0.90 18.93 -5.25
N HIS A 74 -1.56 19.59 -4.31
CA HIS A 74 -2.80 19.12 -3.69
C HIS A 74 -3.88 20.17 -3.88
N LEU A 75 -4.83 19.89 -4.78
CA LEU A 75 -5.91 20.80 -5.13
C LEU A 75 -7.23 20.27 -4.56
N ILE A 76 -7.89 21.08 -3.75
CA ILE A 76 -9.11 20.72 -3.03
C ILE A 76 -10.28 21.57 -3.53
N PHE A 77 -11.32 20.92 -4.05
CA PHE A 77 -12.47 21.56 -4.66
C PHE A 77 -13.75 21.35 -3.82
N TYR A 78 -14.35 22.46 -3.37
CA TYR A 78 -15.56 22.51 -2.54
C TYR A 78 -16.81 22.92 -3.33
N ASN A 79 -16.74 22.95 -4.67
CA ASN A 79 -17.88 23.31 -5.50
C ASN A 79 -18.89 22.16 -5.57
N HIS A 80 -20.18 22.52 -5.50
CA HIS A 80 -21.27 21.56 -5.66
C HIS A 80 -21.34 20.93 -7.05
N GLU A 81 -21.03 21.69 -8.10
CA GLU A 81 -21.01 21.20 -9.47
C GLU A 81 -19.65 21.48 -10.08
N PHE A 82 -19.06 20.44 -10.67
CA PHE A 82 -17.73 20.54 -11.26
C PHE A 82 -17.66 19.79 -12.57
N ASN A 83 -17.10 20.46 -13.57
CA ASN A 83 -16.86 19.87 -14.87
C ASN A 83 -15.36 19.96 -15.16
N VAL A 84 -14.69 18.81 -15.18
CA VAL A 84 -13.27 18.67 -15.46
C VAL A 84 -13.10 18.49 -16.95
N SER A 85 -12.47 19.46 -17.61
CA SER A 85 -12.14 19.41 -19.03
C SER A 85 -10.63 19.31 -19.23
N SER A 86 -10.20 19.03 -20.46
CA SER A 86 -8.77 19.03 -20.81
C SER A 86 -8.07 20.36 -20.54
N MET A 87 -8.80 21.49 -20.59
CA MET A 87 -8.22 22.82 -20.32
C MET A 87 -7.90 23.04 -18.84
N TYR A 88 -8.54 22.26 -17.96
CA TYR A 88 -8.58 22.56 -16.53
C TYR A 88 -7.21 22.50 -15.86
N PHE A 89 -6.31 21.61 -16.31
CA PHE A 89 -5.01 21.40 -15.68
C PHE A 89 -3.82 21.81 -16.56
N ASN A 90 -4.06 22.41 -17.72
CA ASN A 90 -3.00 22.78 -18.66
C ASN A 90 -1.93 23.66 -18.02
N GLU A 91 -2.36 24.62 -17.20
CA GLU A 91 -1.50 25.59 -16.56
C GLU A 91 -0.62 24.99 -15.46
N LEU A 92 -1.03 23.88 -14.82
CA LEU A 92 -0.21 23.22 -13.80
C LEU A 92 1.11 22.70 -14.37
N SER A 93 1.12 22.32 -15.64
CA SER A 93 2.32 21.83 -16.32
C SER A 93 3.45 22.86 -16.34
N TYR A 94 3.14 24.16 -16.25
CA TYR A 94 4.15 25.22 -16.20
C TYR A 94 4.86 25.35 -14.85
N LEU A 95 4.22 24.85 -13.78
CA LEU A 95 4.73 24.87 -12.40
C LEU A 95 5.58 23.64 -12.06
N PHE A 96 5.75 22.71 -12.99
CA PHE A 96 6.63 21.56 -12.78
C PHE A 96 8.10 21.99 -12.87
N PRO A 97 9.02 21.29 -12.17
CA PRO A 97 10.43 21.58 -12.25
C PRO A 97 10.94 21.44 -13.69
N ARG A 98 11.36 22.55 -14.30
CA ARG A 98 11.85 22.57 -15.70
C ARG A 98 13.31 22.12 -15.82
N THR A 99 13.95 21.66 -14.76
CA THR A 99 15.41 21.67 -14.68
C THR A 99 16.11 20.54 -15.45
N LYS A 100 16.90 20.99 -16.43
CA LYS A 100 18.11 20.39 -17.00
C LYS A 100 19.23 20.07 -15.98
N GLN A 101 18.95 19.74 -14.72
CA GLN A 101 19.99 19.28 -13.80
C GLN A 101 20.15 17.76 -13.88
N LEU A 102 20.65 17.35 -15.05
CA LEU A 102 21.56 16.22 -15.16
C LEU A 102 22.70 16.45 -14.16
N ASN A 103 23.10 15.41 -13.44
CA ASN A 103 24.24 15.36 -12.51
C ASN A 103 23.91 15.58 -11.03
N ARG A 104 23.39 14.53 -10.39
CA ARG A 104 24.23 13.66 -9.52
C ARG A 104 23.36 12.55 -8.91
N GLY A 105 23.43 11.36 -9.53
CA GLY A 105 22.98 10.08 -8.96
C GLY A 105 21.50 9.74 -9.18
N LYS A 106 21.21 8.98 -10.24
CA LYS A 106 20.11 8.01 -10.53
C LYS A 106 18.71 8.09 -9.89
N LYS A 107 18.37 9.04 -9.02
CA LYS A 107 17.05 9.13 -8.42
C LYS A 107 16.15 9.92 -9.37
N LYS A 108 15.20 9.23 -10.00
CA LYS A 108 14.12 9.92 -10.72
C LYS A 108 13.37 10.79 -9.71
N PHE A 109 13.30 12.08 -9.97
CA PHE A 109 12.47 13.01 -9.22
C PHE A 109 11.00 12.61 -9.34
N ILE A 110 10.16 12.92 -8.36
CA ILE A 110 8.75 12.51 -8.34
C ILE A 110 7.88 13.76 -8.46
N ILE A 111 6.95 13.76 -9.41
CA ILE A 111 5.89 14.78 -9.51
C ILE A 111 4.58 14.12 -9.09
N LYS A 112 3.92 14.67 -8.06
CA LYS A 112 2.66 14.14 -7.52
C LYS A 112 1.53 15.16 -7.60
N ILE A 113 0.41 14.79 -8.19
CA ILE A 113 -0.82 15.59 -8.21
C ILE A 113 -1.92 14.85 -7.48
N ILE A 114 -2.51 15.51 -6.49
CA ILE A 114 -3.67 15.04 -5.74
C ILE A 114 -4.81 15.99 -6.02
N LEU A 115 -5.91 15.47 -6.55
CA LEU A 115 -7.15 16.22 -6.75
C LEU A 115 -8.20 15.64 -5.81
N SER A 116 -8.67 16.47 -4.87
CA SER A 116 -9.65 16.07 -3.87
C SER A 116 -10.96 16.81 -4.07
N PHE A 117 -12.06 16.07 -4.12
CA PHE A 117 -13.42 16.59 -4.28
C PHE A 117 -14.27 16.20 -3.06
N PRO A 118 -14.06 16.86 -1.90
CA PRO A 118 -14.71 16.49 -0.64
C PRO A 118 -16.25 16.62 -0.65
N ASN A 119 -16.78 17.65 -1.32
CA ASN A 119 -18.20 18.00 -1.27
C ASN A 119 -18.70 18.44 -2.65
N PHE A 120 -19.19 17.50 -3.45
CA PHE A 120 -19.87 17.78 -4.72
C PHE A 120 -21.27 17.13 -4.73
N LEU A 121 -22.18 17.74 -5.49
CA LEU A 121 -23.47 17.18 -5.91
C LEU A 121 -23.33 16.49 -7.28
N GLN A 122 -22.62 17.11 -8.22
CA GLN A 122 -22.32 16.54 -9.55
C GLN A 122 -20.86 16.80 -9.91
N LEU A 123 -20.15 15.74 -10.30
CA LEU A 123 -18.79 15.79 -10.80
C LEU A 123 -18.76 15.10 -12.16
N HIS A 124 -18.45 15.85 -13.20
CA HIS A 124 -18.31 15.35 -14.56
C HIS A 124 -16.86 15.43 -15.01
N PHE A 125 -16.30 14.33 -15.50
CA PHE A 125 -15.01 14.32 -16.20
C PHE A 125 -15.26 14.17 -17.69
N GLU A 126 -14.94 15.20 -18.48
CA GLU A 126 -15.09 15.19 -19.93
C GLU A 126 -14.00 14.36 -20.62
N ASP A 127 -14.18 14.12 -21.91
CA ASP A 127 -13.21 13.43 -22.73
C ASP A 127 -11.86 14.17 -22.68
N TYR A 128 -10.77 13.40 -22.56
CA TYR A 128 -9.39 13.91 -22.51
C TYR A 128 -9.09 14.85 -21.33
N SER A 129 -9.85 14.77 -20.23
CA SER A 129 -9.67 15.58 -19.01
C SER A 129 -8.22 15.72 -18.54
N PHE A 130 -7.40 14.68 -18.74
CA PHE A 130 -6.03 14.62 -18.22
C PHE A 130 -4.93 14.52 -19.30
N ASN A 131 -5.30 14.60 -20.59
CA ASN A 131 -4.37 14.42 -21.73
C ASN A 131 -3.08 15.26 -21.58
N GLN A 132 -3.23 16.51 -21.15
CA GLN A 132 -2.12 17.47 -21.12
C GLN A 132 -1.43 17.58 -19.76
N LEU A 133 -1.88 16.82 -18.76
CA LEU A 133 -1.39 16.93 -17.38
C LEU A 133 0.12 16.65 -17.30
N PHE A 134 0.56 15.57 -17.95
CA PHE A 134 1.97 15.19 -18.04
C PHE A 134 2.38 15.07 -19.51
N LYS A 135 2.91 16.15 -20.09
CA LYS A 135 3.49 16.12 -21.45
C LYS A 135 4.61 15.07 -21.54
N ARG A 136 4.70 14.37 -22.69
CA ARG A 136 5.45 13.11 -22.92
C ARG A 136 6.94 13.02 -22.54
N ASN A 137 7.61 14.09 -22.11
CA ASN A 137 9.08 14.15 -22.00
C ASN A 137 9.58 14.58 -20.62
N PHE A 138 9.18 13.85 -19.58
CA PHE A 138 9.61 14.12 -18.22
C PHE A 138 10.56 13.02 -17.73
N ASN A 139 11.74 13.41 -17.26
CA ASN A 139 12.66 12.51 -16.53
C ASN A 139 12.19 12.22 -15.09
N TYR A 140 10.90 12.46 -14.83
CA TYR A 140 10.26 12.39 -13.53
C TYR A 140 9.39 11.15 -13.45
N LYS A 141 9.28 10.57 -12.26
CA LYS A 141 8.22 9.62 -11.94
C LYS A 141 6.94 10.42 -11.71
N THR A 142 5.86 10.14 -12.44
CA THR A 142 4.60 10.89 -12.32
C THR A 142 3.54 10.11 -11.55
N ILE A 143 2.86 10.79 -10.62
CA ILE A 143 1.81 10.21 -9.78
C ILE A 143 0.57 11.09 -9.85
N LEU A 144 -0.56 10.50 -10.21
CA LEU A 144 -1.88 11.13 -10.17
C LEU A 144 -2.75 10.44 -9.12
N THR A 145 -3.36 11.20 -8.22
CA THR A 145 -4.31 10.72 -7.22
C THR A 145 -5.62 11.50 -7.36
N LEU A 146 -6.72 10.78 -7.53
CA LEU A 146 -8.08 11.32 -7.53
C LEU A 146 -8.81 10.82 -6.29
N GLU A 147 -9.16 11.74 -5.39
CA GLU A 147 -9.88 11.47 -4.15
C GLU A 147 -11.32 11.95 -4.28
N LEU A 148 -12.24 11.04 -4.62
CA LEU A 148 -13.65 11.34 -4.87
C LEU A 148 -14.50 10.79 -3.73
N THR A 149 -14.93 11.66 -2.81
CA THR A 149 -15.79 11.25 -1.69
C THR A 149 -17.26 11.32 -2.07
N SER A 150 -17.98 10.22 -1.87
CA SER A 150 -19.29 9.87 -2.45
C SER A 150 -20.52 10.68 -1.94
N ASN A 151 -20.46 12.01 -1.92
CA ASN A 151 -21.60 12.82 -1.49
C ASN A 151 -22.55 13.18 -2.66
N GLY A 152 -22.12 12.98 -3.91
CA GLY A 152 -22.88 13.30 -5.11
C GLY A 152 -22.70 12.30 -6.26
N GLN A 153 -23.26 12.63 -7.43
CA GLN A 153 -23.14 11.83 -8.64
C GLN A 153 -21.80 12.11 -9.33
N ILE A 154 -21.02 11.05 -9.58
CA ILE A 154 -19.80 11.12 -10.38
C ILE A 154 -20.12 10.53 -11.75
N THR A 155 -19.73 11.23 -12.81
CA THR A 155 -19.85 10.74 -14.18
C THR A 155 -18.52 10.93 -14.88
N PHE A 156 -18.00 9.84 -15.43
CA PHE A 156 -16.88 9.89 -16.35
C PHE A 156 -17.44 9.81 -17.75
N SER A 157 -16.90 10.59 -18.67
CA SER A 157 -17.13 10.37 -20.08
C SER A 157 -16.38 9.12 -20.55
N SER A 158 -16.75 8.61 -21.73
CA SER A 158 -16.14 7.40 -22.28
C SER A 158 -14.64 7.51 -22.52
N LYS A 159 -14.07 8.73 -22.64
CA LYS A 159 -12.64 8.96 -22.90
C LYS A 159 -12.00 9.85 -21.85
N ALA A 160 -12.49 9.83 -20.62
CA ALA A 160 -12.02 10.73 -19.56
C ALA A 160 -10.49 10.70 -19.35
N PHE A 161 -9.88 9.51 -19.43
CA PHE A 161 -8.42 9.35 -19.28
C PHE A 161 -7.68 9.11 -20.60
N ASP A 162 -8.33 9.28 -21.75
CA ASP A 162 -7.71 8.98 -23.04
C ASP A 162 -6.40 9.78 -23.22
N GLN A 163 -5.36 9.08 -23.69
CA GLN A 163 -3.98 9.57 -23.83
C GLN A 163 -3.24 9.93 -22.54
N LEU A 164 -3.77 9.60 -21.35
CA LEU A 164 -3.05 9.79 -20.08
C LEU A 164 -1.79 8.92 -20.02
N ILE A 165 -0.65 9.53 -19.68
CA ILE A 165 0.63 8.84 -19.49
C ILE A 165 1.16 9.14 -18.08
N VAL A 166 1.17 8.14 -17.21
CA VAL A 166 1.63 8.27 -15.82
C VAL A 166 2.32 7.00 -15.30
N ASP A 167 3.27 7.16 -14.38
CA ASP A 167 3.86 5.98 -13.73
C ASP A 167 2.89 5.34 -12.73
N GLN A 168 2.14 6.15 -11.96
CA GLN A 168 1.17 5.66 -10.99
C GLN A 168 -0.11 6.50 -11.01
N MET A 169 -1.24 5.82 -10.90
CA MET A 169 -2.56 6.42 -10.77
C MET A 169 -3.32 5.78 -9.61
N PHE A 170 -3.87 6.61 -8.73
CA PHE A 170 -4.76 6.21 -7.64
C PHE A 170 -6.14 6.83 -7.86
N LEU A 171 -7.17 6.02 -7.86
CA LEU A 171 -8.55 6.44 -8.09
C LEU A 171 -9.42 5.90 -6.96
N HIS A 172 -9.78 6.79 -6.04
CA HIS A 172 -10.71 6.48 -4.96
C HIS A 172 -12.10 6.95 -5.39
N THR A 173 -12.98 6.02 -5.76
CA THR A 173 -14.31 6.34 -6.30
C THR A 173 -15.34 5.30 -5.88
N SER A 174 -16.58 5.75 -5.68
CA SER A 174 -17.71 4.85 -5.40
C SER A 174 -18.35 4.28 -6.67
N SER A 175 -18.14 4.90 -7.83
CA SER A 175 -18.70 4.44 -9.13
C SER A 175 -17.93 5.05 -10.31
N LEU A 176 -17.80 4.29 -11.40
CA LEU A 176 -17.37 4.77 -12.72
C LEU A 176 -18.44 4.56 -13.80
N GLU A 177 -19.68 4.32 -13.40
CA GLU A 177 -20.80 4.18 -14.34
C GLU A 177 -21.03 5.50 -15.13
N PRO A 178 -21.56 5.43 -16.36
CA PRO A 178 -22.13 4.25 -17.03
C PRO A 178 -21.14 3.44 -17.90
N TYR A 179 -19.92 3.94 -18.12
CA TYR A 179 -19.00 3.35 -19.10
C TYR A 179 -18.18 2.20 -18.53
N SER A 180 -17.70 1.34 -19.42
CA SER A 180 -16.81 0.23 -19.10
C SER A 180 -15.37 0.70 -18.84
N PHE A 181 -14.59 -0.16 -18.18
CA PHE A 181 -13.15 0.05 -17.98
C PHE A 181 -12.43 0.31 -19.30
N GLU A 182 -12.76 -0.47 -20.34
CA GLU A 182 -12.11 -0.40 -21.64
C GLU A 182 -12.39 0.91 -22.36
N GLU A 183 -13.56 1.51 -22.17
CA GLU A 183 -13.88 2.84 -22.67
C GLU A 183 -13.02 3.87 -21.93
N ILE A 184 -13.19 3.96 -20.61
CA ILE A 184 -12.62 5.02 -19.76
C ILE A 184 -11.09 5.09 -19.85
N PHE A 185 -10.41 3.94 -19.91
CA PHE A 185 -8.96 3.84 -19.89
C PHE A 185 -8.32 3.52 -21.26
N ASN A 186 -9.06 3.66 -22.36
CA ASN A 186 -8.48 3.38 -23.67
C ASN A 186 -7.31 4.33 -24.01
N ASN A 187 -6.35 3.84 -24.81
CA ASN A 187 -5.11 4.53 -25.21
C ASN A 187 -4.32 5.20 -24.08
N THR A 188 -4.49 4.75 -22.83
CA THR A 188 -3.67 5.19 -21.69
C THR A 188 -2.31 4.50 -21.69
N ASN A 189 -1.34 5.04 -20.97
CA ASN A 189 -0.10 4.36 -20.60
C ASN A 189 0.17 4.57 -19.12
N ILE A 190 -0.25 3.61 -18.30
CA ILE A 190 -0.22 3.67 -16.84
C ILE A 190 0.72 2.57 -16.33
N GLY A 191 1.76 2.96 -15.60
CA GLY A 191 2.68 2.00 -14.97
C GLY A 191 2.00 1.15 -13.90
N GLU A 192 1.20 1.77 -13.03
CA GLU A 192 0.43 1.14 -11.96
C GLU A 192 -0.89 1.89 -11.75
N LEU A 193 -2.01 1.18 -11.82
CA LEU A 193 -3.34 1.71 -11.59
C LEU A 193 -3.93 1.09 -10.32
N THR A 194 -4.24 1.90 -9.32
CA THR A 194 -4.97 1.44 -8.13
C THR A 194 -6.36 2.04 -8.12
N ILE A 195 -7.39 1.20 -8.09
CA ILE A 195 -8.79 1.62 -8.02
C ILE A 195 -9.39 1.10 -6.73
N GLU A 196 -9.93 2.01 -5.92
CA GLU A 196 -10.55 1.69 -4.65
C GLU A 196 -12.04 2.02 -4.66
N GLY A 197 -12.87 1.07 -4.21
CA GLY A 197 -14.27 1.31 -3.83
C GLY A 197 -15.35 1.03 -4.87
N SER A 198 -15.01 0.88 -6.17
CA SER A 198 -16.01 0.65 -7.22
C SER A 198 -15.84 -0.67 -7.96
N THR A 199 -16.95 -1.32 -8.32
CA THR A 199 -16.98 -2.38 -9.35
C THR A 199 -17.05 -1.75 -10.72
N LEU A 200 -16.10 -2.06 -11.60
CA LEU A 200 -16.09 -1.53 -12.97
C LEU A 200 -16.68 -2.55 -13.91
N ARG A 201 -17.61 -2.11 -14.75
CA ARG A 201 -18.10 -2.94 -15.85
C ARG A 201 -16.94 -3.18 -16.81
N SER A 202 -16.83 -4.41 -17.29
CA SER A 202 -15.93 -4.75 -18.39
C SER A 202 -16.79 -5.23 -19.56
N ASN A 203 -16.44 -4.80 -20.76
CA ASN A 203 -17.17 -5.14 -21.98
C ASN A 203 -16.28 -5.96 -22.91
N GLU A 204 -16.69 -7.18 -23.22
CA GLU A 204 -15.92 -8.12 -24.05
C GLU A 204 -15.62 -7.57 -25.45
N THR A 205 -16.56 -6.85 -26.05
CA THR A 205 -16.40 -6.24 -27.39
C THR A 205 -15.31 -5.17 -27.39
N TYR A 206 -15.25 -4.34 -26.35
CA TYR A 206 -14.22 -3.31 -26.23
C TYR A 206 -12.87 -3.89 -25.81
N ARG A 207 -12.87 -5.01 -25.08
CA ARG A 207 -11.65 -5.70 -24.65
C ARG A 207 -10.75 -6.10 -25.82
N GLN A 208 -11.35 -6.55 -26.92
CA GLN A 208 -10.61 -6.92 -28.14
C GLN A 208 -9.93 -5.72 -28.83
N ASN A 209 -10.47 -4.52 -28.61
CA ASN A 209 -10.00 -3.27 -29.21
C ASN A 209 -9.31 -2.34 -28.20
N PHE A 210 -8.95 -2.87 -27.02
CA PHE A 210 -8.33 -2.09 -25.97
C PHE A 210 -6.86 -1.82 -26.30
N ASN A 211 -6.52 -0.55 -26.49
CA ASN A 211 -5.17 -0.09 -26.82
C ASN A 211 -4.42 0.49 -25.61
N GLY A 212 -5.05 0.52 -24.44
CA GLY A 212 -4.42 1.00 -23.20
C GLY A 212 -3.27 0.09 -22.76
N LYS A 213 -2.19 0.70 -22.26
CA LYS A 213 -1.01 0.03 -21.74
C LYS A 213 -0.96 0.20 -20.23
N ILE A 214 -1.64 -0.70 -19.51
CA ILE A 214 -1.64 -0.72 -18.04
C ILE A 214 -0.79 -1.91 -17.58
N ARG A 215 0.38 -1.61 -17.00
CA ARG A 215 1.36 -2.66 -16.65
C ARG A 215 0.93 -3.45 -15.41
N LEU A 216 0.41 -2.78 -14.39
CA LEU A 216 -0.13 -3.39 -13.17
C LEU A 216 -1.43 -2.67 -12.79
N ALA A 217 -2.49 -3.41 -12.49
CA ALA A 217 -3.70 -2.86 -11.91
C ALA A 217 -4.02 -3.54 -10.58
N LYS A 218 -4.32 -2.76 -9.55
CA LYS A 218 -4.74 -3.21 -8.23
C LYS A 218 -6.17 -2.75 -7.98
N PHE A 219 -7.07 -3.69 -7.74
CA PHE A 219 -8.48 -3.41 -7.46
C PHE A 219 -8.77 -3.72 -5.99
N THR A 220 -9.09 -2.69 -5.22
CA THR A 220 -9.32 -2.79 -3.78
C THR A 220 -10.75 -2.47 -3.44
N LYS A 221 -11.46 -3.38 -2.78
CA LYS A 221 -12.82 -3.08 -2.30
C LYS A 221 -13.31 -4.05 -1.25
N MET A 222 -14.31 -3.59 -0.51
CA MET A 222 -15.16 -4.45 0.30
C MET A 222 -16.15 -5.18 -0.60
N VAL A 223 -16.23 -6.51 -0.48
CA VAL A 223 -17.14 -7.34 -1.29
C VAL A 223 -17.84 -8.36 -0.42
N GLU A 224 -19.01 -8.83 -0.85
CA GLU A 224 -19.63 -9.99 -0.22
C GLU A 224 -19.04 -11.30 -0.74
N THR A 225 -18.90 -11.42 -2.06
CA THR A 225 -18.36 -12.62 -2.73
C THR A 225 -17.21 -12.25 -3.64
N ILE A 226 -16.13 -13.03 -3.62
CA ILE A 226 -15.01 -12.85 -4.56
C ILE A 226 -15.30 -13.70 -5.81
N SER A 227 -15.63 -13.03 -6.92
CA SER A 227 -15.99 -13.66 -8.20
C SER A 227 -15.59 -12.76 -9.39
N ASN A 228 -15.74 -13.28 -10.61
CA ASN A 228 -15.58 -12.51 -11.85
C ASN A 228 -16.65 -11.41 -12.06
N GLU A 229 -17.81 -11.50 -11.41
CA GLU A 229 -18.83 -10.44 -11.44
C GLU A 229 -18.33 -9.20 -10.69
N GLU A 230 -17.68 -9.44 -9.55
CA GLU A 230 -17.10 -8.38 -8.73
C GLU A 230 -15.74 -7.92 -9.27
N PHE A 231 -14.92 -8.81 -9.83
CA PHE A 231 -13.62 -8.48 -10.39
C PHE A 231 -13.47 -9.03 -11.81
N PRO A 232 -14.13 -8.42 -12.82
CA PRO A 232 -14.04 -8.84 -14.22
C PRO A 232 -12.60 -8.97 -14.76
N PRO A 233 -12.38 -9.77 -15.81
CA PRO A 233 -11.04 -9.95 -16.40
C PRO A 233 -10.67 -8.74 -17.26
N TYR A 234 -10.23 -7.66 -16.62
CA TYR A 234 -9.81 -6.42 -17.31
C TYR A 234 -8.61 -6.67 -18.23
N PRO A 235 -8.50 -5.97 -19.38
CA PRO A 235 -7.39 -6.11 -20.34
C PRO A 235 -6.11 -5.39 -19.88
N VAL A 236 -5.61 -5.77 -18.71
CA VAL A 236 -4.36 -5.25 -18.13
C VAL A 236 -3.27 -6.32 -18.20
N ARG A 237 -2.00 -5.92 -18.18
CA ARG A 237 -0.89 -6.88 -18.24
C ARG A 237 -0.79 -7.76 -16.98
N SER A 238 -1.03 -7.16 -15.82
CA SER A 238 -0.97 -7.84 -14.52
C SER A 238 -2.03 -7.25 -13.60
N MET A 239 -2.72 -8.09 -12.85
CA MET A 239 -3.81 -7.70 -11.97
C MET A 239 -3.61 -8.24 -10.55
N ILE A 240 -3.88 -7.40 -9.57
CA ILE A 240 -3.97 -7.76 -8.15
C ILE A 240 -5.38 -7.44 -7.67
N ILE A 241 -6.01 -8.40 -7.00
CA ILE A 241 -7.29 -8.21 -6.33
C ILE A 241 -7.04 -8.10 -4.83
N GLU A 242 -7.54 -7.03 -4.20
CA GLU A 242 -7.58 -6.86 -2.76
C GLU A 242 -9.03 -6.80 -2.27
N ALA A 243 -9.47 -7.91 -1.67
CA ALA A 243 -10.83 -8.09 -1.20
C ALA A 243 -10.90 -7.93 0.33
N HIS A 244 -11.69 -6.96 0.78
CA HIS A 244 -11.92 -6.68 2.20
C HIS A 244 -13.22 -7.32 2.69
N GLU A 245 -13.18 -7.96 3.85
CA GLU A 245 -14.35 -8.49 4.57
C GLU A 245 -15.27 -9.44 3.78
N ALA A 246 -14.71 -10.09 2.75
CA ALA A 246 -15.42 -11.06 1.92
C ALA A 246 -16.02 -12.19 2.75
N ARG A 247 -17.26 -12.60 2.45
CA ARG A 247 -17.95 -13.70 3.14
C ARG A 247 -17.89 -15.02 2.37
N LYS A 248 -17.66 -14.96 1.05
CA LYS A 248 -17.57 -16.14 0.18
C LYS A 248 -16.54 -15.91 -0.92
N MET A 249 -16.10 -17.01 -1.51
CA MET A 249 -15.23 -17.01 -2.68
C MET A 249 -15.75 -18.02 -3.70
N ASN A 250 -15.82 -17.61 -4.96
CA ASN A 250 -16.13 -18.48 -6.09
C ASN A 250 -14.92 -18.53 -7.04
N ALA A 251 -13.90 -19.27 -6.63
CA ALA A 251 -12.62 -19.38 -7.33
C ALA A 251 -12.75 -19.93 -8.77
N SER A 252 -13.74 -20.80 -9.02
CA SER A 252 -14.01 -21.35 -10.35
C SER A 252 -14.31 -20.30 -11.43
N THR A 253 -14.76 -19.10 -11.02
CA THR A 253 -15.04 -18.01 -11.97
C THR A 253 -13.79 -17.37 -12.57
N PHE A 254 -12.60 -17.66 -12.02
CA PHE A 254 -11.33 -17.08 -12.46
C PHE A 254 -10.51 -17.98 -13.39
N ILE A 255 -11.04 -19.14 -13.83
CA ILE A 255 -10.29 -20.14 -14.62
C ILE A 255 -9.60 -19.53 -15.86
N ASN A 256 -10.20 -18.50 -16.47
CA ASN A 256 -9.70 -17.85 -17.68
C ASN A 256 -8.79 -16.63 -17.43
N TYR A 257 -8.43 -16.34 -16.17
CA TYR A 257 -7.68 -15.14 -15.83
C TYR A 257 -6.20 -15.37 -16.08
N ARG A 258 -5.73 -14.95 -17.26
CA ARG A 258 -4.31 -15.09 -17.64
C ARG A 258 -3.41 -14.05 -16.98
N ASN A 259 -3.97 -12.93 -16.54
CA ASN A 259 -3.26 -11.79 -15.99
C ASN A 259 -3.39 -11.63 -14.47
N LEU A 260 -4.12 -12.51 -13.77
CA LEU A 260 -4.26 -12.46 -12.32
C LEU A 260 -2.94 -12.88 -11.65
N HIS A 261 -2.26 -11.90 -11.06
CA HIS A 261 -0.92 -12.06 -10.51
C HIS A 261 -0.89 -12.12 -8.99
N GLY A 262 -1.82 -11.44 -8.32
CA GLY A 262 -1.87 -11.39 -6.87
C GLY A 262 -3.28 -11.37 -6.29
N LEU A 263 -3.42 -11.95 -5.09
CA LEU A 263 -4.65 -11.97 -4.33
C LEU A 263 -4.39 -11.59 -2.87
N HIS A 264 -5.03 -10.53 -2.42
CA HIS A 264 -4.96 -10.06 -1.04
C HIS A 264 -6.34 -10.21 -0.40
N PHE A 265 -6.42 -10.96 0.68
CA PHE A 265 -7.66 -11.18 1.43
C PHE A 265 -7.52 -10.51 2.79
N ILE A 266 -8.23 -9.39 2.97
CA ILE A 266 -8.16 -8.58 4.18
C ILE A 266 -9.39 -8.87 5.05
N ARG A 267 -9.17 -9.47 6.23
CA ARG A 267 -10.23 -9.83 7.20
C ARG A 267 -11.41 -10.62 6.58
N PRO A 268 -11.19 -11.66 5.76
CA PRO A 268 -12.28 -12.47 5.24
C PRO A 268 -13.08 -13.12 6.37
N LYS A 269 -14.40 -13.20 6.16
CA LYS A 269 -15.40 -13.74 7.10
C LYS A 269 -15.75 -15.21 6.82
N PHE A 270 -14.85 -15.93 6.14
CA PHE A 270 -14.95 -17.35 5.86
C PHE A 270 -13.61 -18.04 6.14
N PHE A 271 -13.66 -19.37 6.30
CA PHE A 271 -12.48 -20.19 6.54
C PHE A 271 -11.87 -20.65 5.23
N PHE A 272 -10.55 -20.72 5.17
CA PHE A 272 -9.84 -21.26 4.02
C PHE A 272 -9.74 -22.77 4.16
N ASP A 273 -10.20 -23.50 3.16
CA ASP A 273 -10.20 -24.95 3.06
C ASP A 273 -9.71 -25.43 1.70
N ASN A 274 -9.70 -26.74 1.49
CA ASN A 274 -9.21 -27.37 0.28
C ASN A 274 -10.01 -27.03 -1.00
N ARG A 275 -11.17 -26.37 -0.88
CA ARG A 275 -11.99 -25.91 -2.00
C ARG A 275 -11.87 -24.42 -2.26
N THR A 276 -11.28 -23.67 -1.34
CA THR A 276 -11.24 -22.20 -1.40
C THR A 276 -10.55 -21.68 -2.67
N PHE A 277 -9.50 -22.38 -3.13
CA PHE A 277 -8.77 -22.05 -4.35
C PHE A 277 -9.07 -23.00 -5.52
N ASP A 278 -10.19 -23.72 -5.49
CA ASP A 278 -10.58 -24.61 -6.59
C ASP A 278 -10.89 -23.81 -7.87
N GLY A 279 -10.13 -24.08 -8.93
CA GLY A 279 -10.14 -23.33 -10.19
C GLY A 279 -8.85 -22.56 -10.46
N PHE A 280 -8.01 -22.34 -9.43
CA PHE A 280 -6.76 -21.58 -9.59
C PHE A 280 -5.60 -22.41 -10.11
N GLN A 281 -5.76 -23.73 -10.24
CA GLN A 281 -4.78 -24.61 -10.88
C GLN A 281 -4.44 -24.20 -12.32
N TYR A 282 -5.32 -23.44 -12.97
CA TYR A 282 -5.14 -22.94 -14.35
C TYR A 282 -4.52 -21.53 -14.41
N ILE A 283 -4.42 -20.83 -13.29
CA ILE A 283 -3.92 -19.45 -13.22
C ILE A 283 -2.41 -19.46 -13.02
N ILE A 284 -1.69 -19.67 -14.12
CA ILE A 284 -0.23 -19.80 -14.11
C ILE A 284 0.52 -18.54 -13.68
N SER A 285 -0.13 -17.38 -13.74
CA SER A 285 0.45 -16.07 -13.44
C SER A 285 0.32 -15.65 -11.97
N LEU A 286 -0.47 -16.39 -11.17
CA LEU A 286 -0.67 -16.10 -9.76
C LEU A 286 0.60 -16.45 -8.98
N GLU A 287 1.30 -15.43 -8.48
CA GLU A 287 2.55 -15.58 -7.74
C GLU A 287 2.49 -14.98 -6.33
N ILE A 288 1.48 -14.15 -6.03
CA ILE A 288 1.37 -13.38 -4.78
C ILE A 288 0.07 -13.75 -4.06
N ILE A 289 0.17 -14.13 -2.79
CA ILE A 289 -0.98 -14.28 -1.90
C ILE A 289 -0.70 -13.56 -0.57
N GLU A 290 -1.60 -12.66 -0.17
CA GLU A 290 -1.65 -12.08 1.18
C GLU A 290 -2.95 -12.52 1.86
N LEU A 291 -2.85 -13.15 3.04
CA LEU A 291 -3.99 -13.66 3.80
C LEU A 291 -4.02 -13.12 5.22
N ASP A 292 -4.96 -12.24 5.49
CA ASP A 292 -5.31 -11.81 6.85
C ASP A 292 -6.54 -12.56 7.38
N ALA A 293 -6.48 -13.90 7.30
CA ALA A 293 -7.58 -14.82 7.59
C ALA A 293 -7.48 -15.42 9.00
N GLU A 294 -8.62 -15.72 9.63
CA GLU A 294 -8.66 -16.29 10.98
C GLU A 294 -8.20 -17.76 11.03
N THR A 295 -8.63 -18.57 10.06
CA THR A 295 -8.47 -20.03 10.03
C THR A 295 -8.08 -20.50 8.64
N ILE A 296 -6.99 -21.26 8.56
CA ILE A 296 -6.52 -21.93 7.33
C ILE A 296 -6.44 -23.43 7.59
N LYS A 297 -7.25 -24.21 6.86
CA LYS A 297 -7.37 -25.66 7.01
C LYS A 297 -6.43 -26.43 6.09
N ASP A 298 -6.38 -27.74 6.28
CA ASP A 298 -5.54 -28.63 5.49
C ASP A 298 -5.80 -28.51 3.99
N TYR A 299 -4.73 -28.64 3.21
CA TYR A 299 -4.77 -28.66 1.75
C TYR A 299 -5.33 -27.39 1.09
N THR A 300 -5.42 -26.27 1.83
CA THR A 300 -5.91 -24.98 1.28
C THR A 300 -5.19 -24.62 -0.03
N PHE A 301 -3.86 -24.67 -0.05
CA PHE A 301 -3.06 -24.21 -1.20
C PHE A 301 -2.80 -25.29 -2.26
N GLN A 302 -3.49 -26.43 -2.23
CA GLN A 302 -3.23 -27.53 -3.17
C GLN A 302 -3.39 -27.14 -4.65
N HIS A 303 -4.23 -26.13 -4.93
CA HIS A 303 -4.49 -25.61 -6.28
C HIS A 303 -3.67 -24.36 -6.63
N VAL A 304 -2.82 -23.89 -5.74
CA VAL A 304 -1.97 -22.69 -5.91
C VAL A 304 -0.55 -22.96 -5.43
N SER A 305 0.11 -23.94 -6.02
CA SER A 305 1.46 -24.33 -5.60
C SER A 305 2.56 -23.37 -6.05
N ARG A 306 2.33 -22.56 -7.10
CA ARG A 306 3.35 -21.69 -7.73
C ARG A 306 3.57 -20.35 -7.03
N ILE A 307 3.04 -20.16 -5.85
CA ILE A 307 3.18 -18.91 -5.10
C ILE A 307 4.64 -18.69 -4.75
N ARG A 308 5.11 -17.47 -5.00
CA ARG A 308 6.47 -17.01 -4.72
C ARG A 308 6.53 -16.03 -3.57
N TYR A 309 5.46 -15.26 -3.36
CA TYR A 309 5.34 -14.27 -2.30
C TYR A 309 4.10 -14.59 -1.48
N PHE A 310 4.30 -14.96 -0.22
CA PHE A 310 3.22 -15.30 0.68
C PHE A 310 3.31 -14.48 1.96
N THR A 311 2.23 -13.79 2.31
CA THR A 311 2.13 -12.95 3.51
C THR A 311 0.98 -13.45 4.38
N LEU A 312 1.26 -13.65 5.68
CA LEU A 312 0.24 -13.94 6.69
C LEU A 312 -0.06 -12.67 7.51
N GLY A 313 -1.33 -12.34 7.62
CA GLY A 313 -1.85 -11.19 8.34
C GLY A 313 -2.03 -11.43 9.84
N GLN A 314 -2.43 -10.37 10.52
CA GLN A 314 -2.55 -10.30 11.98
C GLN A 314 -3.72 -11.09 12.57
N ASN A 315 -4.76 -11.38 11.78
CA ASN A 315 -5.97 -12.03 12.28
C ASN A 315 -5.86 -13.55 12.41
N LEU A 316 -4.74 -14.13 11.99
CA LEU A 316 -4.52 -15.57 12.03
C LEU A 316 -4.59 -16.13 13.46
N ARG A 317 -5.44 -17.14 13.65
CA ARG A 317 -5.60 -17.89 14.91
C ARG A 317 -5.26 -19.36 14.74
N TYR A 318 -5.73 -19.94 13.64
CA TYR A 318 -5.69 -21.39 13.43
C TYR A 318 -5.03 -21.79 12.11
N LEU A 319 -4.06 -22.70 12.20
CA LEU A 319 -3.45 -23.41 11.09
C LEU A 319 -3.61 -24.92 11.33
N SER A 320 -4.20 -25.64 10.38
CA SER A 320 -4.17 -27.11 10.39
C SER A 320 -2.80 -27.65 9.97
N GLU A 321 -2.51 -28.90 10.33
CA GLU A 321 -1.21 -29.57 10.19
C GLU A 321 -0.63 -29.52 8.75
N HIS A 322 -1.49 -29.62 7.74
CA HIS A 322 -1.13 -29.66 6.32
C HIS A 322 -1.60 -28.42 5.55
N SER A 323 -1.95 -27.35 6.26
CA SER A 323 -2.48 -26.12 5.66
C SER A 323 -1.52 -25.46 4.68
N LEU A 324 -0.21 -25.42 5.00
CA LEU A 324 0.82 -24.71 4.23
C LEU A 324 1.66 -25.63 3.32
N ASN A 325 1.36 -26.93 3.25
CA ASN A 325 2.26 -27.94 2.68
C ASN A 325 2.60 -27.76 1.19
N TYR A 326 1.76 -27.07 0.42
CA TYR A 326 1.88 -26.93 -1.04
C TYR A 326 2.65 -25.68 -1.50
N LEU A 327 3.10 -24.86 -0.57
CA LEU A 327 3.83 -23.62 -0.86
C LEU A 327 5.33 -23.88 -1.01
N ASP A 328 5.74 -24.76 -1.93
CA ASP A 328 7.13 -25.21 -2.05
C ASP A 328 8.03 -24.26 -2.89
N TYR A 329 7.43 -23.31 -3.62
CA TYR A 329 8.14 -22.40 -4.54
C TYR A 329 8.34 -20.99 -3.98
N LEU A 330 8.22 -20.82 -2.67
CA LEU A 330 8.34 -19.51 -2.04
C LEU A 330 9.76 -18.95 -2.19
N LYS A 331 9.81 -17.69 -2.62
CA LYS A 331 11.00 -16.83 -2.58
C LYS A 331 10.93 -15.87 -1.39
N HIS A 332 9.72 -15.51 -0.99
CA HIS A 332 9.45 -14.60 0.11
C HIS A 332 8.31 -15.12 0.97
N PHE A 333 8.54 -15.17 2.27
CA PHE A 333 7.53 -15.46 3.27
C PHE A 333 7.51 -14.35 4.32
N ASP A 334 6.40 -13.65 4.44
CA ASP A 334 6.23 -12.57 5.40
C ASP A 334 5.25 -13.00 6.50
N ALA A 335 5.78 -13.18 7.70
CA ALA A 335 5.03 -13.50 8.91
C ALA A 335 5.02 -12.32 9.90
N SER A 336 5.50 -11.14 9.50
CA SER A 336 5.71 -9.99 10.38
C SER A 336 4.44 -9.46 11.04
N LYS A 337 3.28 -9.66 10.42
CA LYS A 337 2.00 -9.18 10.94
C LYS A 337 1.38 -10.12 11.96
N ILE A 338 1.88 -11.35 12.13
CA ILE A 338 1.28 -12.36 13.01
C ILE A 338 1.46 -11.96 14.47
N VAL A 339 0.35 -11.90 15.21
CA VAL A 339 0.38 -11.77 16.67
C VAL A 339 0.51 -13.16 17.29
N LEU A 340 1.71 -13.55 17.71
CA LEU A 340 2.00 -14.93 18.16
C LEU A 340 1.13 -15.39 19.33
N ASP A 341 0.80 -14.49 20.26
CA ASP A 341 -0.06 -14.76 21.42
C ASP A 341 -1.49 -15.15 21.02
N GLN A 342 -1.90 -14.74 19.83
CA GLN A 342 -3.24 -14.98 19.30
C GLN A 342 -3.37 -16.32 18.56
N LEU A 343 -2.24 -16.94 18.19
CA LEU A 343 -2.21 -18.25 17.56
C LEU A 343 -2.46 -19.37 18.58
N TYR A 344 -3.27 -20.36 18.20
CA TYR A 344 -3.39 -21.59 18.97
C TYR A 344 -2.03 -22.30 19.11
N PRO A 345 -1.78 -22.99 20.24
CA PRO A 345 -0.51 -23.69 20.46
C PRO A 345 -0.13 -24.66 19.33
N SER A 346 -1.10 -25.41 18.81
CA SER A 346 -0.89 -26.30 17.66
C SER A 346 -0.49 -25.52 16.40
N SER A 347 -1.10 -24.37 16.13
CA SER A 347 -0.78 -23.52 14.98
C SER A 347 0.65 -23.00 15.03
N ARG A 348 1.18 -22.70 16.23
CA ARG A 348 2.59 -22.30 16.42
C ARG A 348 3.52 -23.43 15.98
N CYS A 349 3.22 -24.67 16.35
CA CYS A 349 3.98 -25.84 15.90
C CYS A 349 3.96 -25.98 14.37
N VAL A 350 2.79 -25.80 13.75
CA VAL A 350 2.64 -25.88 12.29
C VAL A 350 3.47 -24.80 11.60
N LEU A 351 3.37 -23.56 12.06
CA LEU A 351 4.15 -22.43 11.54
C LEU A 351 5.66 -22.67 11.69
N ALA A 352 6.10 -23.19 12.84
CA ALA A 352 7.51 -23.50 13.09
C ALA A 352 8.06 -24.55 12.13
N ARG A 353 7.33 -25.67 11.97
CA ARG A 353 7.70 -26.74 11.02
C ARG A 353 7.74 -26.21 9.58
N PHE A 354 6.79 -25.35 9.22
CA PHE A 354 6.75 -24.75 7.91
C PHE A 354 7.97 -23.86 7.64
N ILE A 355 8.31 -22.94 8.56
CA ILE A 355 9.48 -22.06 8.45
C ILE A 355 10.77 -22.88 8.27
N GLU A 356 10.95 -23.93 9.08
CA GLU A 356 12.11 -24.81 8.97
C GLU A 356 12.13 -25.54 7.61
N LYS A 357 11.00 -26.12 7.19
CA LYS A 357 10.87 -26.79 5.88
C LYS A 357 11.29 -25.84 4.77
N GLN A 358 10.79 -24.61 4.77
CA GLN A 358 11.11 -23.62 3.75
C GLN A 358 12.59 -23.21 3.76
N HIS A 359 13.17 -22.99 4.93
CA HIS A 359 14.60 -22.67 5.04
C HIS A 359 15.50 -23.82 4.54
N LYS A 360 15.08 -25.08 4.75
CA LYS A 360 15.79 -26.25 4.20
C LYS A 360 15.62 -26.40 2.68
N LEU A 361 14.41 -26.17 2.17
CA LEU A 361 14.12 -26.29 0.73
C LEU A 361 14.76 -25.16 -0.07
N ASN A 362 14.74 -23.95 0.46
CA ASN A 362 15.28 -22.76 -0.18
C ASN A 362 16.03 -21.92 0.86
N PRO A 363 17.34 -22.15 1.07
CA PRO A 363 18.15 -21.36 2.01
C PRO A 363 18.23 -19.86 1.67
N SER A 364 17.88 -19.49 0.42
CA SER A 364 17.82 -18.08 -0.02
C SER A 364 16.47 -17.42 0.21
N ILE A 365 15.50 -18.14 0.81
CA ILE A 365 14.18 -17.58 1.12
C ILE A 365 14.33 -16.37 2.04
N ILE A 366 13.68 -15.28 1.68
CA ILE A 366 13.57 -14.12 2.55
C ILE A 366 12.38 -14.37 3.47
N ILE A 367 12.67 -14.64 4.74
CA ILE A 367 11.67 -14.65 5.79
C ILE A 367 11.75 -13.30 6.45
N SER A 368 10.78 -12.43 6.18
CA SER A 368 10.75 -11.08 6.76
C SER A 368 10.24 -11.18 8.20
N PRO A 369 11.08 -10.94 9.20
CA PRO A 369 10.56 -10.71 10.53
C PRO A 369 10.11 -9.23 10.60
N PRO A 370 9.27 -8.85 11.58
CA PRO A 370 8.78 -7.49 11.69
C PRO A 370 9.93 -6.49 11.81
N GLN A 371 9.73 -5.28 11.26
CA GLN A 371 10.67 -4.19 11.46
C GLN A 371 10.62 -3.77 12.93
N ALA A 372 11.52 -4.33 13.72
CA ALA A 372 11.55 -4.21 15.17
C ALA A 372 11.99 -2.80 15.59
N GLU A 373 11.02 -1.90 15.77
CA GLU A 373 11.19 -0.75 16.68
C GLU A 373 10.94 -1.17 18.15
N ASN A 374 10.24 -2.29 18.38
CA ASN A 374 9.94 -2.85 19.69
C ASN A 374 10.25 -4.35 19.74
N CYS A 375 10.51 -4.88 20.95
CA CYS A 375 10.65 -6.31 21.21
C CYS A 375 9.41 -7.07 20.69
N ASP A 376 9.55 -7.76 19.55
CA ASP A 376 8.44 -8.46 18.89
C ASP A 376 8.59 -9.98 19.04
N CYS A 377 7.59 -10.61 19.67
CA CYS A 377 7.56 -12.05 19.92
C CYS A 377 7.71 -12.88 18.65
N ILE A 378 7.13 -12.44 17.54
CA ILE A 378 7.22 -13.21 16.29
C ILE A 378 8.65 -13.17 15.72
N TYR A 379 9.38 -12.07 15.92
CA TYR A 379 10.80 -11.97 15.55
C TYR A 379 11.64 -12.98 16.33
N ASP A 380 11.53 -12.99 17.66
CA ASP A 380 12.28 -13.91 18.53
C ASP A 380 11.89 -15.37 18.26
N PHE A 381 10.62 -15.65 18.00
CA PHE A 381 10.12 -16.97 17.59
C PHE A 381 10.77 -17.44 16.30
N ILE A 382 10.74 -16.63 15.23
CA ILE A 382 11.34 -16.97 13.93
C ILE A 382 12.85 -17.19 14.11
N LEU A 383 13.56 -16.28 14.80
CA LEU A 383 15.00 -16.44 15.05
C LEU A 383 15.33 -17.71 15.84
N THR A 384 14.52 -18.06 16.83
CA THR A 384 14.72 -19.29 17.61
C THR A 384 14.61 -20.53 16.74
N ILE A 385 13.63 -20.56 15.83
CA ILE A 385 13.45 -21.67 14.87
C ILE A 385 14.62 -21.74 13.91
N LEU A 386 15.04 -20.61 13.33
CA LEU A 386 16.13 -20.56 12.37
C LEU A 386 17.49 -20.94 12.97
N ASN A 387 17.69 -20.71 14.27
CA ASN A 387 18.91 -21.05 15.01
C ASN A 387 18.80 -22.32 15.86
N LYS A 388 17.75 -23.12 15.64
CA LYS A 388 17.50 -24.34 16.40
C LYS A 388 18.66 -25.33 16.27
N LYS A 389 19.08 -25.92 17.39
CA LYS A 389 20.08 -26.99 17.39
C LYS A 389 19.47 -28.33 17.00
N ALA A 390 20.29 -29.23 16.46
CA ALA A 390 19.84 -30.53 15.93
C ALA A 390 19.17 -31.43 16.98
N ASP A 391 19.52 -31.26 18.26
CA ASP A 391 19.07 -32.03 19.42
C ASP A 391 17.80 -31.48 20.10
N GLN A 392 17.34 -30.28 19.75
CA GLN A 392 16.14 -29.69 20.33
C GLN A 392 14.85 -30.23 19.67
N SER A 393 13.84 -30.58 20.48
CA SER A 393 12.52 -30.97 19.97
C SER A 393 11.69 -29.74 19.58
N TYR A 394 10.95 -29.84 18.47
CA TYR A 394 10.00 -28.78 18.05
C TYR A 394 8.86 -28.61 19.02
N ILE A 395 8.40 -29.72 19.61
CA ILE A 395 7.29 -29.71 20.55
C ILE A 395 7.67 -28.82 21.74
N ASP A 396 8.90 -28.91 22.22
CA ASP A 396 9.39 -28.11 23.34
C ASP A 396 9.50 -26.62 22.96
N LEU A 397 10.04 -26.31 21.78
CA LEU A 397 10.18 -24.91 21.31
C LEU A 397 8.85 -24.20 21.05
N CYS A 398 7.80 -24.96 20.73
CA CYS A 398 6.47 -24.44 20.43
C CYS A 398 5.53 -24.47 21.66
N SER A 399 5.81 -25.34 22.64
CA SER A 399 5.02 -25.51 23.87
C SER A 399 5.56 -24.72 25.06
N GLU A 400 6.83 -24.32 25.07
CA GLU A 400 7.35 -23.40 26.06
C GLU A 400 6.50 -22.12 26.04
N ASN A 401 6.00 -21.71 27.21
CA ASN A 401 5.21 -20.50 27.41
C ASN A 401 6.01 -19.28 26.95
N GLN A 402 5.96 -18.97 25.65
CA GLN A 402 6.55 -17.75 25.11
C GLN A 402 5.92 -16.50 25.72
N GLN A 403 4.75 -16.62 26.37
CA GLN A 403 4.20 -15.60 27.26
C GLN A 403 5.18 -15.18 28.38
N GLU A 404 5.96 -16.10 28.95
CA GLU A 404 6.97 -15.74 29.96
C GLU A 404 8.22 -15.13 29.31
N ARG A 405 8.69 -15.66 28.16
CA ARG A 405 9.88 -15.13 27.48
C ARG A 405 9.66 -13.74 26.86
N CYS A 406 8.47 -13.47 26.33
CA CYS A 406 8.10 -12.16 25.80
C CYS A 406 7.80 -11.12 26.88
N GLN A 407 7.36 -11.53 28.08
CA GLN A 407 7.21 -10.61 29.21
C GLN A 407 8.55 -10.30 29.90
N LEU A 408 9.56 -11.17 29.75
CA LEU A 408 10.84 -11.07 30.49
C LEU A 408 12.02 -10.52 29.66
N SER A 409 11.96 -10.45 28.33
CA SER A 409 13.06 -9.90 27.53
C SER A 409 13.02 -8.36 27.50
N GLN A 410 13.68 -7.73 28.48
CA GLN A 410 14.26 -6.41 28.27
C GLN A 410 15.29 -6.51 27.12
N CYS A 411 14.85 -6.34 25.87
CA CYS A 411 15.48 -5.79 24.66
C CYS A 411 17.03 -5.69 24.57
N ASN A 412 17.79 -6.66 25.11
CA ASN A 412 19.26 -6.69 25.02
C ASN A 412 19.76 -7.63 23.91
N ILE A 413 18.91 -8.54 23.39
CA ILE A 413 19.27 -9.46 22.31
C ILE A 413 19.28 -8.74 20.94
N ILE A 414 18.43 -7.73 20.74
CA ILE A 414 18.37 -6.91 19.53
C ILE A 414 19.69 -6.14 19.27
N LYS A 415 20.46 -5.82 20.31
CA LYS A 415 21.79 -5.19 20.15
C LYS A 415 22.86 -6.13 19.60
N ASN A 416 22.69 -7.44 19.76
CA ASN A 416 23.74 -8.42 19.44
C ASN A 416 23.42 -9.26 18.19
N PHE A 417 22.15 -9.32 17.77
CA PHE A 417 21.75 -9.97 16.52
C PHE A 417 21.81 -8.98 15.34
N ARG A 418 23.03 -8.66 14.90
CA ARG A 418 23.21 -8.36 13.47
C ARG A 418 23.24 -9.71 12.76
N LEU A 419 22.36 -9.92 11.78
CA LEU A 419 22.58 -10.90 10.71
C LEU A 419 24.08 -10.90 10.35
N PRO A 420 24.71 -12.05 10.06
CA PRO A 420 26.05 -12.04 9.52
C PRO A 420 26.01 -11.32 8.17
N LEU A 421 26.19 -9.99 8.21
CA LEU A 421 26.91 -9.27 7.17
C LEU A 421 28.15 -10.10 6.95
N ILE A 422 28.27 -10.68 5.74
CA ILE A 422 29.43 -11.37 5.21
C ILE A 422 30.66 -10.84 5.95
N LYS A 423 31.13 -11.60 6.95
CA LYS A 423 32.32 -11.23 7.69
C LYS A 423 33.42 -11.29 6.64
N ASN A 424 33.90 -10.13 6.26
CA ASN A 424 35.12 -9.98 5.50
C ASN A 424 36.14 -11.01 6.02
N LEU A 425 36.62 -11.85 5.11
CA LEU A 425 37.95 -12.41 5.19
C LEU A 425 38.86 -11.29 5.66
N THR A 426 39.25 -11.35 6.92
CA THR A 426 40.26 -10.48 7.50
C THR A 426 41.45 -11.38 7.73
N ASN A 427 42.39 -11.26 6.79
CA ASN A 427 43.82 -11.48 6.90
C ASN A 427 44.30 -12.04 8.24
N GLU A 428 44.34 -13.36 8.34
CA GLU A 428 45.40 -14.08 9.06
C GLU A 428 45.76 -15.31 8.23
N GLN A 429 46.67 -15.12 7.27
CA GLN A 429 47.68 -16.10 6.83
C GLN A 429 48.50 -15.47 5.71
N ILE A 430 49.47 -14.65 6.09
CA ILE A 430 50.67 -14.45 5.29
C ILE A 430 51.79 -15.13 6.07
N ILE A 431 52.29 -16.23 5.50
CA ILE A 431 53.71 -16.64 5.32
C ILE A 431 53.87 -18.16 5.48
N SER A 432 54.53 -18.74 4.47
CA SER A 432 55.00 -20.12 4.27
C SER A 432 53.93 -21.11 3.82
N SER A 433 54.01 -21.81 2.69
CA SER A 433 55.18 -22.25 1.91
C SER A 433 54.82 -22.45 0.44
N SER A 434 55.81 -22.22 -0.43
CA SER A 434 55.86 -22.55 -1.85
C SER A 434 55.65 -24.05 -2.13
N ASN A 435 54.76 -24.37 -3.08
CA ASN A 435 55.03 -25.16 -4.31
C ASN A 435 53.71 -25.65 -4.95
N ASP A 436 53.59 -25.38 -6.24
CA ASP A 436 53.02 -26.21 -7.33
C ASP A 436 51.88 -27.20 -6.99
N ASP A 437 50.66 -26.93 -7.49
CA ASP A 437 50.10 -27.60 -8.67
C ASP A 437 48.56 -27.40 -8.80
N ILE A 438 48.15 -26.88 -9.97
CA ILE A 438 47.03 -27.25 -10.84
C ILE A 438 45.78 -27.89 -10.17
N ILE A 439 44.60 -27.26 -10.33
CA ILE A 439 43.39 -27.77 -11.06
C ILE A 439 42.23 -26.76 -10.97
N ASN A 440 41.64 -26.54 -12.15
CA ASN A 440 40.49 -25.72 -12.50
C ASN A 440 39.23 -25.95 -11.65
N THR A 441 38.49 -24.86 -11.37
CA THR A 441 37.03 -24.79 -11.62
C THR A 441 36.55 -23.34 -11.58
N THR A 442 36.41 -22.76 -12.75
CA THR A 442 35.70 -21.50 -12.99
C THR A 442 34.20 -21.77 -12.97
N THR A 443 33.49 -21.27 -11.95
CA THR A 443 32.03 -21.11 -12.00
C THR A 443 31.69 -19.64 -11.84
N SER A 444 31.37 -19.06 -12.98
CA SER A 444 30.90 -17.70 -13.23
C SER A 444 29.69 -17.32 -12.35
N LEU A 445 29.87 -16.31 -11.48
CA LEU A 445 28.79 -15.57 -10.84
C LEU A 445 28.18 -14.55 -11.81
N TYR A 446 26.89 -14.70 -12.12
CA TYR A 446 26.07 -13.72 -12.83
C TYR A 446 25.11 -13.00 -11.86
N PRO A 447 24.46 -11.89 -12.28
CA PRO A 447 24.42 -10.62 -11.56
C PRO A 447 23.17 -10.45 -10.69
N ILE A 448 23.26 -9.52 -9.76
CA ILE A 448 22.15 -9.09 -8.91
C ILE A 448 21.17 -8.26 -9.74
N ASP A 449 20.02 -8.85 -10.08
CA ASP A 449 18.85 -8.12 -10.57
C ASP A 449 18.24 -7.30 -9.42
N ASN A 450 18.44 -5.98 -9.48
CA ASN A 450 17.73 -5.02 -8.63
C ASN A 450 16.29 -4.87 -9.13
N GLY A 451 15.40 -5.75 -8.70
CA GLY A 451 13.97 -5.70 -9.02
C GLY A 451 13.09 -5.84 -7.78
N ILE A 452 12.37 -4.76 -7.45
CA ILE A 452 11.23 -4.72 -6.52
C ILE A 452 11.58 -4.88 -5.03
N ILE A 453 12.16 -3.83 -4.46
CA ILE A 453 12.00 -3.53 -3.03
C ILE A 453 10.89 -2.46 -2.94
N THR A 454 9.66 -2.89 -2.73
CA THR A 454 8.56 -2.02 -2.30
C THR A 454 8.72 -1.71 -0.81
N THR A 455 9.65 -0.83 -0.46
CA THR A 455 9.58 -0.07 0.80
C THR A 455 8.53 1.02 0.64
N ALA A 456 7.26 0.65 0.69
CA ALA A 456 6.18 1.57 1.02
C ALA A 456 5.91 1.39 2.51
N LEU A 457 6.30 2.38 3.29
CA LEU A 457 5.92 2.54 4.68
C LEU A 457 4.39 2.56 4.73
N HIS A 458 3.75 1.47 5.17
CA HIS A 458 2.31 1.43 5.40
C HIS A 458 1.95 2.32 6.59
N GLN A 459 1.71 3.61 6.35
CA GLN A 459 0.81 4.36 7.22
C GLN A 459 -0.61 3.89 6.89
N LEU A 460 -1.23 3.16 7.82
CA LEU A 460 -2.66 2.86 7.74
C LEU A 460 -3.44 4.17 7.66
N PRO A 461 -4.32 4.38 6.66
CA PRO A 461 -5.29 5.46 6.74
C PRO A 461 -6.25 5.18 7.90
N SER A 462 -6.49 6.21 8.72
CA SER A 462 -7.52 6.22 9.75
C SER A 462 -8.88 5.98 9.12
N TYR A 463 -9.40 4.75 9.21
CA TYR A 463 -10.74 4.41 8.77
C TYR A 463 -11.77 4.96 9.75
N VAL A 464 -12.58 5.92 9.29
CA VAL A 464 -13.75 6.42 10.03
C VAL A 464 -14.91 5.46 9.79
N HIS A 465 -15.36 4.76 10.83
CA HIS A 465 -16.60 3.98 10.80
C HIS A 465 -17.76 4.88 10.35
N ARG A 466 -18.35 4.63 9.17
CA ARG A 466 -19.66 5.17 8.80
C ARG A 466 -20.74 4.21 9.30
N HIS A 467 -21.54 4.65 10.26
CA HIS A 467 -22.78 3.97 10.63
C HIS A 467 -23.82 4.16 9.51
N PRO A 468 -24.65 3.14 9.19
CA PRO A 468 -25.78 3.33 8.29
C PRO A 468 -26.81 4.31 8.90
N PRO A 469 -27.48 5.15 8.10
CA PRO A 469 -28.54 6.00 8.60
C PRO A 469 -29.68 5.13 9.15
N GLY A 470 -30.13 5.43 10.36
CA GLY A 470 -31.21 4.72 11.02
C GLY A 470 -32.54 4.87 10.28
N ASP A 471 -33.23 3.76 10.11
CA ASP A 471 -34.58 3.69 9.56
C ASP A 471 -35.56 4.49 10.44
N HIS A 472 -35.99 5.65 9.94
CA HIS A 472 -37.20 6.29 10.44
C HIS A 472 -38.42 5.60 9.81
N GLN A 473 -39.03 4.70 10.57
CA GLN A 473 -40.38 4.21 10.31
C GLN A 473 -41.38 5.36 10.44
N SER A 474 -42.05 5.71 9.35
CA SER A 474 -43.32 6.45 9.38
C SER A 474 -44.43 5.58 8.81
N GLN A 475 -45.31 5.16 9.71
CA GLN A 475 -46.59 4.50 9.45
C GLN A 475 -47.49 5.41 8.61
N ILE A 476 -48.00 4.92 7.48
CA ILE A 476 -49.29 5.40 6.93
C ILE A 476 -50.14 4.20 6.51
N HIS A 477 -51.40 4.29 6.92
CA HIS A 477 -52.47 3.32 6.93
C HIS A 477 -53.34 3.44 5.66
N ASN A 478 -54.20 2.44 5.44
CA ASN A 478 -55.34 2.34 4.50
C ASN A 478 -55.07 1.71 3.12
N LYS A 479 -55.98 0.97 2.48
CA LYS A 479 -57.20 0.19 2.84
C LYS A 479 -57.68 -0.40 1.49
N TYR A 480 -58.05 -1.68 1.50
CA TYR A 480 -58.78 -2.47 0.49
C TYR A 480 -59.25 -1.81 -0.82
N GLU A 481 -59.03 -2.53 -1.94
CA GLU A 481 -60.15 -2.96 -2.79
C GLU A 481 -59.84 -4.25 -3.57
N ARG A 482 -60.84 -5.12 -3.60
CA ARG A 482 -60.89 -6.46 -4.18
C ARG A 482 -61.91 -6.40 -5.30
N ILE A 483 -61.55 -6.73 -6.54
CA ILE A 483 -62.51 -7.15 -7.57
C ILE A 483 -61.90 -8.33 -8.35
N GLU A 484 -62.70 -9.38 -8.43
CA GLU A 484 -62.51 -10.62 -9.17
C GLU A 484 -62.55 -10.41 -10.69
N SER A 485 -61.89 -11.28 -11.45
CA SER A 485 -62.57 -12.35 -12.21
C SER A 485 -61.87 -12.73 -13.52
N SER A 486 -62.10 -14.01 -13.85
CA SER A 486 -62.07 -14.65 -15.17
C SER A 486 -60.79 -15.38 -15.59
N ASP A 487 -60.86 -16.68 -15.36
CA ASP A 487 -60.29 -17.76 -16.16
C ASP A 487 -60.28 -17.49 -17.67
N ARG A 488 -59.21 -17.95 -18.34
CA ARG A 488 -59.32 -18.77 -19.56
C ARG A 488 -58.03 -19.53 -19.86
N ASN A 489 -58.20 -20.85 -19.91
CA ASN A 489 -57.30 -21.84 -20.46
C ASN A 489 -56.71 -21.44 -21.81
N THR A 490 -55.42 -21.72 -22.04
CA THR A 490 -55.00 -22.52 -23.20
C THR A 490 -53.61 -23.12 -22.99
N LYS A 491 -53.55 -24.44 -23.13
CA LYS A 491 -52.35 -25.22 -23.44
C LYS A 491 -51.79 -24.75 -24.79
N ASP A 492 -50.47 -24.69 -24.94
CA ASP A 492 -49.75 -25.61 -25.84
C ASP A 492 -48.28 -25.22 -26.06
N SER A 493 -47.49 -26.30 -26.16
CA SER A 493 -46.31 -26.50 -27.00
C SER A 493 -44.97 -25.85 -26.65
N TYR A 494 -44.13 -26.69 -26.03
CA TYR A 494 -42.70 -26.79 -26.23
C TYR A 494 -42.33 -26.88 -27.71
N VAL A 495 -41.40 -26.03 -28.17
CA VAL A 495 -40.61 -26.26 -29.40
C VAL A 495 -39.16 -25.85 -29.12
N SER A 496 -38.27 -26.85 -29.14
CA SER A 496 -36.82 -26.70 -29.22
C SER A 496 -36.39 -26.22 -30.62
N PRO A 497 -35.33 -25.41 -30.77
CA PRO A 497 -34.70 -25.26 -32.07
C PRO A 497 -33.63 -26.33 -32.29
N LEU A 498 -33.74 -26.94 -33.46
CA LEU A 498 -32.88 -27.94 -34.02
C LEU A 498 -31.47 -27.43 -34.35
N ARG A 499 -30.55 -28.34 -34.08
CA ARG A 499 -29.21 -28.54 -34.65
C ARG A 499 -29.26 -28.43 -36.19
N VAL A 500 -28.40 -27.59 -36.75
CA VAL A 500 -28.06 -27.60 -38.18
C VAL A 500 -26.60 -27.95 -38.30
N ASP A 501 -26.36 -29.18 -38.76
CA ASP A 501 -25.09 -29.59 -39.35
C ASP A 501 -25.00 -28.95 -40.74
N ASN A 502 -23.85 -28.37 -41.09
CA ASN A 502 -23.48 -28.19 -42.48
C ASN A 502 -21.97 -28.37 -42.67
N SER A 503 -21.67 -29.01 -43.79
CA SER A 503 -20.46 -29.68 -44.22
C SER A 503 -19.34 -28.76 -44.69
N ASN A 504 -18.11 -29.23 -44.47
CA ASN A 504 -16.94 -29.23 -45.37
C ASN A 504 -16.74 -28.04 -46.32
N ASP A 505 -15.67 -27.28 -46.07
CA ASP A 505 -14.83 -26.74 -47.13
C ASP A 505 -13.35 -26.67 -46.66
N PRO A 506 -12.40 -27.37 -47.32
CA PRO A 506 -10.99 -27.32 -46.98
C PRO A 506 -10.24 -26.42 -47.98
N ASN A 507 -9.79 -25.26 -47.54
CA ASN A 507 -8.73 -24.52 -48.25
C ASN A 507 -7.81 -23.84 -47.23
N ALA A 508 -6.77 -24.58 -46.86
CA ALA A 508 -5.62 -24.05 -46.13
C ALA A 508 -4.67 -23.39 -47.12
N ILE A 509 -4.49 -22.08 -47.00
CA ILE A 509 -3.40 -21.34 -47.65
C ILE A 509 -2.30 -21.14 -46.60
N LEU A 510 -1.17 -21.77 -46.88
CA LEU A 510 0.16 -21.53 -46.35
C LEU A 510 0.51 -20.03 -46.39
N SER A 511 1.10 -19.49 -45.33
CA SER A 511 2.05 -18.36 -45.44
C SER A 511 2.95 -18.30 -44.21
N ASP A 512 4.12 -18.90 -44.39
CA ASP A 512 5.48 -18.37 -44.21
C ASP A 512 5.86 -17.60 -42.94
N ASP A 513 6.90 -18.17 -42.34
CA ASP A 513 7.75 -17.67 -41.27
C ASP A 513 8.29 -16.25 -41.54
N TYR A 514 8.16 -15.38 -40.55
CA TYR A 514 8.84 -14.09 -40.49
C TYR A 514 9.90 -14.16 -39.38
N GLU A 515 11.10 -14.59 -39.75
CA GLU A 515 12.32 -14.31 -38.98
C GLU A 515 12.67 -12.84 -39.18
N ASP A 516 12.81 -12.09 -38.09
CA ASP A 516 13.40 -10.75 -38.15
C ASP A 516 14.62 -10.67 -37.23
N TYR A 517 15.69 -10.25 -37.88
CA TYR A 517 17.08 -10.26 -37.48
C TYR A 517 17.38 -8.93 -36.80
N ILE A 518 17.81 -8.91 -35.54
CA ILE A 518 18.42 -7.71 -34.93
C ILE A 518 19.82 -8.05 -34.44
N ASP A 519 20.76 -7.69 -35.31
CA ASP A 519 22.18 -7.49 -35.04
C ASP A 519 22.36 -6.23 -34.17
N SER A 520 23.10 -6.34 -33.08
CA SER A 520 23.75 -5.19 -32.44
C SER A 520 24.93 -5.65 -31.58
N THR A 521 26.05 -5.81 -32.29
CA THR A 521 27.39 -5.70 -31.73
C THR A 521 27.63 -4.29 -31.17
N SER A 522 27.98 -4.17 -29.89
CA SER A 522 28.71 -3.00 -29.39
C SER A 522 29.72 -3.43 -28.34
N THR A 523 30.94 -2.97 -28.57
CA THR A 523 32.21 -3.36 -27.97
C THR A 523 32.39 -2.79 -26.57
N ILE A 524 33.01 -3.63 -25.75
CA ILE A 524 33.64 -3.36 -24.45
C ILE A 524 34.89 -2.50 -24.68
N ASP A 525 35.08 -1.44 -23.89
CA ASP A 525 36.37 -1.07 -23.26
C ASP A 525 36.21 0.16 -22.33
N ASP A 526 37.14 0.26 -21.36
CA ASP A 526 37.37 1.28 -20.32
C ASP A 526 36.65 1.14 -18.97
N ILE A 527 37.21 0.27 -18.11
CA ILE A 527 37.07 0.33 -16.64
C ILE A 527 38.46 0.58 -16.01
N GLN A 528 38.64 1.77 -15.42
CA GLN A 528 39.67 2.05 -14.40
C GLN A 528 39.03 2.07 -12.99
N PRO A 529 39.73 1.62 -11.93
CA PRO A 529 39.11 1.46 -10.61
C PRO A 529 39.20 2.73 -9.75
N THR A 530 38.09 3.44 -9.58
CA THR A 530 37.90 4.47 -8.53
C THR A 530 37.63 3.81 -7.18
N ILE A 531 38.69 3.41 -6.47
CA ILE A 531 38.61 2.88 -5.09
C ILE A 531 38.49 4.02 -4.04
N ASN A 532 38.86 5.25 -4.39
CA ASN A 532 38.89 6.36 -3.43
C ASN A 532 37.56 7.11 -3.21
N LEU A 533 36.48 6.79 -3.96
CA LEU A 533 35.19 7.51 -3.83
C LEU A 533 34.21 6.88 -2.82
N TYR A 534 34.45 5.62 -2.42
CA TYR A 534 33.55 4.87 -1.55
C TYR A 534 33.65 5.29 -0.08
N ASP A 535 34.85 5.70 0.35
CA ASP A 535 35.13 6.11 1.73
C ASP A 535 34.55 7.49 2.07
N GLU A 536 34.41 8.38 1.08
CA GLU A 536 33.84 9.71 1.31
C GLU A 536 32.30 9.68 1.37
N LYS A 537 31.66 8.79 0.61
CA LYS A 537 30.21 8.56 0.65
C LYS A 537 29.76 7.96 1.99
N ARG A 538 30.53 7.00 2.52
CA ARG A 538 30.25 6.36 3.82
C ARG A 538 30.38 7.34 4.99
N ARG A 539 31.33 8.28 4.93
CA ARG A 539 31.46 9.36 5.94
C ARG A 539 30.30 10.36 5.93
N ARG A 540 29.65 10.58 4.78
CA ARG A 540 28.48 11.49 4.68
C ARG A 540 27.18 10.82 5.12
N GLU A 541 27.00 9.53 4.83
CA GLU A 541 25.84 8.75 5.29
C GLU A 541 25.87 8.56 6.83
N LEU A 542 27.04 8.30 7.42
CA LEU A 542 27.18 8.24 8.88
C LEU A 542 26.88 9.59 9.58
N LYS A 543 27.19 10.71 8.92
CA LYS A 543 26.89 12.07 9.43
C LYS A 543 25.39 12.39 9.40
N ASN A 544 24.66 11.92 8.38
CA ASN A 544 23.22 12.15 8.29
C ASN A 544 22.41 11.27 9.24
N GLU A 545 22.84 10.03 9.51
CA GLU A 545 22.19 9.20 10.53
C GLU A 545 22.47 9.73 11.95
N THR A 546 23.72 10.10 12.26
CA THR A 546 24.04 10.68 13.57
C THR A 546 23.27 11.97 13.83
N PHE A 547 23.00 12.79 12.80
CA PHE A 547 22.19 14.00 12.95
C PHE A 547 20.71 13.71 13.27
N LYS A 548 20.12 12.66 12.70
CA LYS A 548 18.74 12.23 13.02
C LYS A 548 18.60 11.68 14.44
N TRP A 549 19.59 10.94 14.92
CA TRP A 549 19.59 10.44 16.30
C TRP A 549 19.75 11.56 17.32
N ILE A 550 20.53 12.59 17.00
CA ILE A 550 20.68 13.78 17.85
C ILE A 550 19.35 14.55 17.93
N SER A 551 18.62 14.71 16.83
CA SER A 551 17.33 15.42 16.86
C SER A 551 16.26 14.66 17.64
N LEU A 552 16.16 13.33 17.47
CA LEU A 552 15.22 12.50 18.23
C LEU A 552 15.56 12.48 19.73
N SER A 553 16.85 12.38 20.08
CA SER A 553 17.32 12.43 21.47
C SER A 553 17.00 13.77 22.13
N LEU A 554 17.17 14.88 21.41
CA LEU A 554 16.78 16.22 21.88
C LEU A 554 15.27 16.33 22.13
N VAL A 555 14.42 15.77 21.25
CA VAL A 555 12.97 15.75 21.47
C VAL A 555 12.59 14.91 22.69
N CYS A 556 13.19 13.73 22.88
CA CYS A 556 12.93 12.91 24.07
C CYS A 556 13.40 13.56 25.38
N ILE A 557 14.60 14.16 25.39
CA ILE A 557 15.13 14.87 26.57
C ILE A 557 14.21 16.04 26.94
N THR A 558 13.70 16.76 25.94
CA THR A 558 12.84 17.91 26.19
C THR A 558 11.46 17.52 26.72
N ILE A 559 10.88 16.41 26.27
CA ILE A 559 9.67 15.82 26.86
C ILE A 559 9.92 15.39 28.31
N LEU A 560 11.03 14.70 28.58
CA LEU A 560 11.39 14.28 29.94
C LEU A 560 11.60 15.47 30.89
N CYS A 561 12.25 16.54 30.42
CA CYS A 561 12.41 17.78 31.18
C CYS A 561 11.06 18.45 31.48
N LEU A 562 10.12 18.45 30.54
CA LEU A 562 8.77 19.00 30.76
C LEU A 562 7.97 18.19 31.79
N LEU A 563 8.04 16.86 31.74
CA LEU A 563 7.41 15.98 32.74
C LEU A 563 8.02 16.18 34.14
N PHE A 564 9.34 16.31 34.21
CA PHE A 564 10.04 16.59 35.48
C PHE A 564 9.65 17.96 36.05
N VAL A 565 9.53 18.98 35.22
CA VAL A 565 9.07 20.31 35.65
C VAL A 565 7.62 20.26 36.14
N GLY A 566 6.73 19.59 35.41
CA GLY A 566 5.32 19.44 35.80
C GLY A 566 5.14 18.75 37.17
N THR A 567 5.88 17.66 37.41
CA THR A 567 5.86 16.94 38.70
C THR A 567 6.41 17.78 39.85
N LEU A 568 7.43 18.60 39.60
CA LEU A 568 8.03 19.47 40.60
C LEU A 568 7.08 20.63 40.98
N VAL A 569 6.40 21.23 39.99
CA VAL A 569 5.35 22.25 40.23
C VAL A 569 4.20 21.66 41.04
N TRP A 570 3.74 20.46 40.70
CA TRP A 570 2.68 19.76 41.45
C TRP A 570 3.09 19.46 42.91
N CYS A 571 4.33 19.06 43.16
CA CYS A 571 4.84 18.87 44.52
C CYS A 571 4.88 20.18 45.33
N LEU A 572 5.25 21.29 44.69
CA LEU A 572 5.32 22.60 45.35
C LEU A 572 3.93 23.17 45.67
N THR A 573 2.96 23.06 44.76
CA THR A 573 1.58 23.50 45.01
C THR A 573 0.93 22.67 46.11
N ARG A 574 1.17 21.35 46.15
CA ARG A 574 0.67 20.47 47.23
C ARG A 574 1.27 20.83 48.59
N ARG A 575 2.55 21.23 48.67
CA ARG A 575 3.18 21.71 49.91
C ARG A 575 2.61 23.06 50.38
N SER A 576 2.29 23.96 49.45
CA SER A 576 1.68 25.27 49.77
C SER A 576 0.28 25.11 50.37
N LEU A 577 -0.58 24.30 49.74
CA LEU A 577 -1.93 23.98 50.24
C LEU A 577 -1.91 23.40 51.66
N LYS A 578 -0.92 22.54 51.97
CA LYS A 578 -0.80 21.92 53.29
C LYS A 578 -0.39 22.90 54.40
N ARG A 579 0.24 24.04 54.08
CA ARG A 579 0.57 25.09 55.07
C ARG A 579 -0.63 25.96 55.42
N ASN A 580 -1.50 26.26 54.47
CA ASN A 580 -2.67 27.11 54.71
C ASN A 580 -3.77 26.42 55.54
N TYR A 581 -3.87 25.10 55.49
CA TYR A 581 -4.83 24.35 56.31
C TYR A 581 -4.49 24.29 57.82
N LYS A 582 -3.28 24.66 58.24
CA LYS A 582 -2.88 24.65 59.66
C LYS A 582 -3.16 25.95 60.41
N ALA A 583 -3.59 27.02 59.73
CA ALA A 583 -3.76 28.34 60.34
C ALA A 583 -5.22 28.69 60.71
N GLY A 584 -6.20 27.79 60.47
CA GLY A 584 -7.63 28.12 60.52
C GLY A 584 -8.51 27.28 61.45
N PHE A 585 -7.97 26.62 62.47
CA PHE A 585 -8.79 25.91 63.46
C PHE A 585 -8.55 26.48 64.86
N GLN A 586 -9.34 27.49 65.24
CA GLN A 586 -9.64 27.75 66.64
C GLN A 586 -10.83 26.87 67.04
N PRO A 587 -10.71 26.05 68.11
CA PRO A 587 -11.83 25.23 68.57
C PRO A 587 -12.91 26.12 69.19
N VAL A 588 -14.13 26.04 68.65
CA VAL A 588 -15.33 26.64 69.23
C VAL A 588 -15.65 25.89 70.53
N GLN A 589 -15.70 26.61 71.65
CA GLN A 589 -16.16 26.09 72.94
C GLN A 589 -17.61 25.61 72.83
N GLN A 590 -17.85 24.34 73.16
CA GLN A 590 -19.19 23.79 73.34
C GLN A 590 -19.77 24.31 74.65
N ASN A 591 -20.79 25.17 74.56
CA ASN A 591 -21.73 25.38 75.66
C ASN A 591 -22.68 24.18 75.73
N GLY A 592 -22.76 23.59 76.91
CA GLY A 592 -23.66 22.51 77.24
C GLY A 592 -25.11 22.97 77.38
N SER A 593 -26.02 22.05 77.11
CA SER A 593 -27.41 22.11 77.55
C SER A 593 -27.82 20.72 78.04
N ASN A 594 -28.35 20.74 79.26
CA ASN A 594 -28.77 19.63 80.11
C ASN A 594 -29.79 18.70 79.46
N VAL A 595 -29.62 17.40 79.72
CA VAL A 595 -30.68 16.46 80.14
C VAL A 595 -30.15 15.71 81.36
#